data_AF-A0AAW9E7U4-F1
#
_entry.id   AF-A0AAW9E7U4-F1
#
_cell.length_a   1.000
_cell.length_b   1.000
_cell.length_c   1.000
_cell.angle_alpha   90.00
_cell.angle_beta   90.00
_cell.angle_gamma   90.00
#
_symmetry.space_group_name_H-M   'P 1'
#
loop_
_entity.id
_entity.type
_entity.pdbx_description
1 polymer ?
#
loop_
_entity_poly.entity_id
_entity_poly.type
_entity_poly.pdbx_seq_one_letter_code
_entity_poly.pdbx_strand_id
1 'polypeptide(L)'
;PMTFMLVDILLLQYLYGPNMTTRLENNTYGFNSNTGRAAYSLNSIEDKLVSCIWDSGGIDTLDFSLYTVNQVINLNEGCFSDIGGLRSNISIAYKTIIENAIGGKGDDTLIGNPFDNNLIGGDGNDLFYGGDGNDLFYGGSGNDVIYGELGNDVLYGDDGDDMLIDYYGANMLDGGKGNDRICV
;
A
#
# COMPACT_ATOMS: atom_id res chain seq x y z
N PRO A 1 -12.65 -11.19 -13.31
CA PRO A 1 -12.16 -9.81 -13.48
C PRO A 1 -13.11 -8.96 -14.35
N MET A 2 -13.37 -7.72 -13.92
CA MET A 2 -14.23 -6.76 -14.64
C MET A 2 -13.42 -5.80 -15.54
N THR A 3 -12.09 -5.92 -15.55
CA THR A 3 -11.14 -5.09 -16.30
C THR A 3 -10.14 -5.97 -17.06
N PHE A 4 -9.36 -5.34 -17.95
CA PHE A 4 -8.10 -5.89 -18.40
C PHE A 4 -7.20 -6.19 -17.20
N MET A 5 -6.50 -7.32 -17.25
CA MET A 5 -5.54 -7.73 -16.23
C MET A 5 -4.13 -7.32 -16.63
N LEU A 6 -3.16 -7.51 -15.73
CA LEU A 6 -1.78 -7.01 -15.88
C LEU A 6 -1.17 -7.24 -17.28
N VAL A 7 -1.24 -8.47 -17.80
CA VAL A 7 -0.66 -8.83 -19.10
C VAL A 7 -1.46 -8.25 -20.27
N ASP A 8 -2.78 -8.11 -20.13
CA ASP A 8 -3.61 -7.47 -21.15
C ASP A 8 -3.24 -5.98 -21.28
N ILE A 9 -3.12 -5.28 -20.14
CA ILE A 9 -2.72 -3.86 -20.10
C ILE A 9 -1.32 -3.70 -20.67
N LEU A 10 -0.36 -4.53 -20.25
CA LEU A 10 1.01 -4.49 -20.76
C LEU A 10 1.06 -4.66 -22.29
N LEU A 11 0.30 -5.62 -22.83
CA LEU A 11 0.26 -5.86 -24.27
C LEU A 11 -0.38 -4.67 -25.02
N LEU A 12 -1.47 -4.10 -24.49
CA LEU A 12 -2.11 -2.93 -25.08
C LEU A 12 -1.18 -1.71 -25.08
N GLN A 13 -0.45 -1.48 -23.98
CA GLN A 13 0.56 -0.43 -23.89
C GLN A 13 1.71 -0.65 -24.87
N TYR A 14 2.13 -1.90 -25.08
CA TYR A 14 3.17 -2.22 -26.06
C TYR A 14 2.72 -1.92 -27.49
N LEU A 15 1.48 -2.26 -27.84
CA LEU A 15 0.94 -2.08 -29.19
C LEU A 15 0.58 -0.61 -29.50
N TYR A 16 0.04 0.11 -28.52
CA TYR A 16 -0.59 1.41 -28.74
C TYR A 16 0.01 2.55 -27.91
N GLY A 17 0.99 2.26 -27.05
CA GLY A 17 1.51 3.20 -26.05
C GLY A 17 0.62 3.29 -24.80
N PRO A 18 1.19 3.65 -23.63
CA PRO A 18 0.40 3.89 -22.43
C PRO A 18 -0.43 5.17 -22.54
N ASN A 19 -1.65 5.15 -22.02
CA ASN A 19 -2.51 6.33 -21.96
C ASN A 19 -2.17 7.19 -20.73
N MET A 20 -1.27 8.16 -20.92
CA MET A 20 -0.79 9.08 -19.88
C MET A 20 -1.76 10.23 -19.55
N THR A 21 -3.07 10.05 -19.78
CA THR A 21 -4.11 11.05 -19.46
C THR A 21 -5.23 10.48 -18.60
N THR A 22 -5.09 9.23 -18.16
CA THR A 22 -6.12 8.54 -17.38
C THR A 22 -5.79 8.67 -15.92
N ARG A 23 -6.64 9.37 -15.15
CA ARG A 23 -6.44 9.63 -13.72
C ARG A 23 -5.10 10.35 -13.50
N LEU A 24 -5.16 11.67 -13.47
CA LEU A 24 -4.01 12.54 -13.21
C LEU A 24 -4.13 13.25 -11.85
N GLU A 25 -5.29 13.09 -11.23
CA GLU A 25 -5.68 13.51 -9.90
C GLU A 25 -5.33 12.45 -8.85
N ASN A 26 -5.41 12.81 -7.58
CA ASN A 26 -5.23 11.85 -6.49
C ASN A 26 -6.42 10.89 -6.41
N ASN A 27 -6.15 9.60 -6.59
CA ASN A 27 -7.16 8.55 -6.57
C ASN A 27 -7.04 7.65 -5.35
N THR A 28 -8.20 7.20 -4.86
CA THR A 28 -8.30 6.14 -3.86
C THR A 28 -8.92 4.90 -4.51
N TYR A 29 -8.27 3.76 -4.34
CA TYR A 29 -8.68 2.45 -4.82
C TYR A 29 -9.06 1.56 -3.64
N GLY A 30 -10.13 0.78 -3.76
CA GLY A 30 -10.65 -0.04 -2.67
C GLY A 30 -11.79 0.66 -1.94
N PHE A 31 -11.75 0.71 -0.61
CA PHE A 31 -12.71 1.47 0.18
C PHE A 31 -12.55 2.97 -0.08
N ASN A 32 -13.60 3.74 0.20
CA ASN A 32 -13.61 5.21 0.00
C ASN A 32 -13.20 5.67 -1.42
N SER A 33 -13.33 4.79 -2.42
CA SER A 33 -12.83 5.06 -3.76
C SER A 33 -13.52 6.26 -4.43
N ASN A 34 -12.71 7.15 -5.01
CA ASN A 34 -13.16 8.30 -5.79
C ASN A 34 -13.02 8.09 -7.32
N THR A 35 -12.59 6.90 -7.75
CA THR A 35 -12.30 6.58 -9.18
C THR A 35 -13.54 6.63 -10.09
N GLY A 36 -14.74 6.59 -9.51
CA GLY A 36 -16.00 6.48 -10.25
C GLY A 36 -16.12 5.19 -11.07
N ARG A 37 -15.45 4.11 -10.64
CA ARG A 37 -15.45 2.81 -11.32
C ARG A 37 -15.68 1.67 -10.33
N ALA A 38 -16.77 0.93 -10.51
CA ALA A 38 -17.08 -0.26 -9.69
C ALA A 38 -15.95 -1.31 -9.68
N ALA A 39 -15.11 -1.35 -10.73
CA ALA A 39 -13.96 -2.23 -10.79
C ALA A 39 -12.77 -1.83 -9.89
N TYR A 40 -12.88 -0.73 -9.16
CA TYR A 40 -11.88 -0.24 -8.22
C TYR A 40 -12.48 0.15 -6.87
N SER A 41 -13.77 -0.12 -6.65
CA SER A 41 -14.50 0.34 -5.46
C SER A 41 -15.01 -0.84 -4.63
N LEU A 42 -14.76 -0.79 -3.33
CA LEU A 42 -15.33 -1.66 -2.31
C LEU A 42 -16.30 -0.84 -1.47
N ASN A 43 -17.50 -1.36 -1.23
CA ASN A 43 -18.55 -0.67 -0.47
C ASN A 43 -18.87 -1.38 0.86
N SER A 44 -18.40 -2.62 1.01
CA SER A 44 -18.59 -3.44 2.21
C SER A 44 -17.46 -4.47 2.37
N ILE A 45 -17.33 -5.05 3.56
CA ILE A 45 -16.30 -6.05 3.88
C ILE A 45 -16.53 -7.39 3.15
N GLU A 46 -17.76 -7.62 2.70
CA GLU A 46 -18.15 -8.78 1.91
C GLU A 46 -17.74 -8.66 0.45
N ASP A 47 -17.52 -7.43 -0.04
CA ASP A 47 -17.08 -7.20 -1.41
C ASP A 47 -15.72 -7.85 -1.64
N LYS A 48 -15.50 -8.29 -2.89
CA LYS A 48 -14.24 -8.89 -3.33
C LYS A 48 -13.91 -8.32 -4.69
N LEU A 49 -12.68 -7.84 -4.83
CA LEU A 49 -12.21 -7.24 -6.08
C LEU A 49 -11.15 -8.11 -6.74
N VAL A 50 -11.24 -8.25 -8.05
CA VAL A 50 -10.19 -8.82 -8.90
C VAL A 50 -9.94 -7.84 -10.03
N SER A 51 -8.81 -7.13 -9.99
CA SER A 51 -8.57 -5.98 -10.85
C SER A 51 -7.07 -5.71 -11.04
N CYS A 52 -6.74 -5.04 -12.14
CA CYS A 52 -5.42 -4.45 -12.35
C CYS A 52 -5.56 -2.94 -12.42
N ILE A 53 -4.83 -2.23 -11.57
CA ILE A 53 -4.85 -0.78 -11.48
C ILE A 53 -3.96 -0.20 -12.57
N TRP A 54 -4.51 0.74 -13.33
CA TRP A 54 -3.76 1.65 -14.20
C TRP A 54 -4.02 3.07 -13.70
N ASP A 55 -2.96 3.76 -13.31
CA ASP A 55 -2.95 5.18 -13.02
C ASP A 55 -1.77 5.83 -13.76
N SER A 56 -1.92 7.11 -14.14
CA SER A 56 -0.90 7.86 -14.86
C SER A 56 -0.43 9.14 -14.15
N GLY A 57 -0.91 9.43 -12.95
CA GLY A 57 -0.34 10.44 -12.07
C GLY A 57 -1.29 10.91 -10.98
N GLY A 58 -0.72 11.61 -10.01
CA GLY A 58 -1.41 11.95 -8.77
C GLY A 58 -0.57 11.49 -7.60
N ILE A 59 -1.14 11.60 -6.40
CA ILE A 59 -0.69 10.85 -5.22
C ILE A 59 -1.85 9.94 -4.85
N ASP A 60 -1.68 8.65 -5.09
CA ASP A 60 -2.74 7.66 -5.07
C ASP A 60 -2.66 6.77 -3.85
N THR A 61 -3.79 6.16 -3.49
CA THR A 61 -3.93 5.38 -2.26
C THR A 61 -4.65 4.07 -2.53
N LEU A 62 -4.07 2.95 -2.07
CA LEU A 62 -4.79 1.70 -1.86
C LEU A 62 -5.40 1.72 -0.46
N ASP A 63 -6.73 1.78 -0.37
CA ASP A 63 -7.46 1.77 0.90
C ASP A 63 -8.18 0.42 1.10
N PHE A 64 -7.65 -0.38 2.01
CA PHE A 64 -8.21 -1.67 2.40
C PHE A 64 -8.62 -1.72 3.89
N SER A 65 -8.87 -0.55 4.47
CA SER A 65 -9.12 -0.27 5.91
C SER A 65 -10.22 -1.05 6.59
N LEU A 66 -11.26 -1.47 5.88
CA LEU A 66 -12.39 -2.15 6.52
C LEU A 66 -12.22 -3.67 6.61
N TYR A 67 -11.24 -4.25 5.92
CA TYR A 67 -11.04 -5.69 6.02
C TYR A 67 -10.50 -6.09 7.39
N THR A 68 -10.84 -7.30 7.81
CA THR A 68 -10.50 -7.88 9.12
C THR A 68 -9.62 -9.12 9.01
N VAL A 69 -9.24 -9.46 7.78
CA VAL A 69 -8.39 -10.59 7.46
C VAL A 69 -7.02 -10.05 7.09
N ASN A 70 -5.98 -10.82 7.36
CA ASN A 70 -4.62 -10.48 6.97
C ASN A 70 -4.51 -10.25 5.45
N GLN A 71 -3.76 -9.22 5.09
CA GLN A 71 -3.57 -8.76 3.73
C GLN A 71 -2.08 -8.67 3.40
N VAL A 72 -1.77 -8.75 2.11
CA VAL A 72 -0.44 -8.37 1.60
C VAL A 72 -0.67 -7.29 0.56
N ILE A 73 -0.24 -6.08 0.87
CA ILE A 73 -0.38 -4.89 0.04
C ILE A 73 1.01 -4.53 -0.50
N ASN A 74 1.16 -4.55 -1.82
CA ASN A 74 2.43 -4.24 -2.48
C ASN A 74 2.22 -3.11 -3.47
N LEU A 75 3.02 -2.04 -3.32
CA LEU A 75 2.93 -0.81 -4.13
C LEU A 75 3.85 -0.82 -5.36
N ASN A 76 4.64 -1.88 -5.57
CA ASN A 76 5.53 -1.96 -6.72
C ASN A 76 4.75 -2.16 -8.04
N GLU A 77 5.21 -1.53 -9.12
CA GLU A 77 4.63 -1.78 -10.44
C GLU A 77 4.79 -3.25 -10.86
N GLY A 78 3.79 -3.80 -11.55
CA GLY A 78 3.80 -5.19 -12.01
C GLY A 78 3.64 -6.24 -10.89
N CYS A 79 3.39 -5.82 -9.64
CA CYS A 79 3.21 -6.73 -8.52
C CYS A 79 1.77 -7.28 -8.42
N PHE A 80 1.58 -8.17 -7.46
CA PHE A 80 0.28 -8.65 -7.00
C PHE A 80 0.16 -8.49 -5.50
N SER A 81 -1.06 -8.24 -5.04
CA SER A 81 -1.47 -8.12 -3.65
C SER A 81 -2.56 -9.16 -3.31
N ASP A 82 -2.57 -9.59 -2.05
CA ASP A 82 -3.54 -10.54 -1.47
C ASP A 82 -4.52 -9.75 -0.61
N ILE A 83 -5.70 -9.44 -1.15
CA ILE A 83 -6.63 -8.47 -0.55
C ILE A 83 -7.97 -9.11 -0.21
N GLY A 84 -8.48 -8.85 0.99
CA GLY A 84 -9.82 -9.25 1.41
C GLY A 84 -10.03 -10.77 1.47
N GLY A 85 -8.98 -11.53 1.76
CA GLY A 85 -9.01 -13.00 1.90
C GLY A 85 -8.87 -13.77 0.59
N LEU A 86 -8.58 -13.06 -0.51
CA LEU A 86 -8.20 -13.65 -1.79
C LEU A 86 -6.68 -13.68 -1.94
N ARG A 87 -6.20 -14.30 -3.03
CA ARG A 87 -4.78 -14.34 -3.40
C ARG A 87 -4.57 -13.74 -4.77
N SER A 88 -3.58 -12.87 -4.88
CA SER A 88 -3.08 -12.24 -6.10
C SER A 88 -4.21 -11.62 -6.94
N ASN A 89 -5.19 -11.02 -6.26
CA ASN A 89 -6.42 -10.53 -6.87
C ASN A 89 -6.30 -9.07 -7.31
N ILE A 90 -5.44 -8.28 -6.67
CA ILE A 90 -5.15 -6.91 -7.06
C ILE A 90 -3.74 -6.85 -7.63
N SER A 91 -3.57 -6.24 -8.79
CA SER A 91 -2.26 -5.98 -9.39
C SER A 91 -2.11 -4.52 -9.76
N ILE A 92 -0.88 -4.02 -9.80
CA ILE A 92 -0.54 -2.68 -10.31
C ILE A 92 0.09 -2.85 -11.69
N ALA A 93 -0.42 -2.11 -12.69
CA ALA A 93 0.12 -2.17 -14.04
C ALA A 93 1.55 -1.60 -14.10
N TYR A 94 2.33 -2.03 -15.10
CA TYR A 94 3.60 -1.39 -15.40
C TYR A 94 3.38 0.08 -15.77
N LYS A 95 4.30 0.94 -15.32
CA LYS A 95 4.30 2.41 -15.42
C LYS A 95 3.22 3.10 -14.60
N THR A 96 2.68 2.43 -13.60
CA THR A 96 1.80 3.02 -12.60
C THR A 96 2.55 3.10 -11.29
N ILE A 97 2.48 4.26 -10.65
CA ILE A 97 3.02 4.50 -9.31
C ILE A 97 1.80 4.66 -8.42
N ILE A 98 1.83 4.01 -7.26
CA ILE A 98 0.86 4.23 -6.18
C ILE A 98 1.69 4.50 -4.93
N GLU A 99 1.44 5.62 -4.27
CA GLU A 99 2.30 6.14 -3.20
C GLU A 99 1.84 5.67 -1.82
N ASN A 100 0.54 5.47 -1.62
CA ASN A 100 0.01 5.23 -0.28
C ASN A 100 -0.72 3.90 -0.16
N ALA A 101 -0.66 3.31 1.03
CA ALA A 101 -1.43 2.11 1.39
C ALA A 101 -2.02 2.25 2.79
N ILE A 102 -3.24 1.73 2.95
CA ILE A 102 -3.92 1.58 4.23
C ILE A 102 -4.32 0.10 4.37
N GLY A 103 -3.70 -0.58 5.32
CA GLY A 103 -4.05 -1.90 5.81
C GLY A 103 -5.40 -1.89 6.54
N GLY A 104 -5.77 -3.00 7.16
CA GLY A 104 -7.07 -3.24 7.77
C GLY A 104 -6.98 -3.47 9.27
N LYS A 105 -7.68 -4.52 9.73
CA LYS A 105 -7.68 -4.97 11.14
C LYS A 105 -6.99 -6.32 11.35
N GLY A 106 -6.38 -6.85 10.31
CA GLY A 106 -5.65 -8.11 10.36
C GLY A 106 -4.16 -7.84 10.54
N ASP A 107 -3.37 -8.89 10.79
CA ASP A 107 -1.92 -8.76 10.77
C ASP A 107 -1.47 -8.66 9.29
N ASP A 108 -1.32 -7.44 8.79
CA ASP A 108 -1.08 -7.13 7.39
C ASP A 108 0.41 -7.01 7.07
N THR A 109 0.75 -7.16 5.80
CA THR A 109 2.08 -6.84 5.27
C THR A 109 1.97 -5.74 4.24
N LEU A 110 2.63 -4.62 4.48
CA LEU A 110 2.67 -3.46 3.60
C LEU A 110 4.07 -3.32 3.01
N ILE A 111 4.16 -3.32 1.68
CA ILE A 111 5.41 -3.22 0.93
C ILE A 111 5.32 -1.98 0.06
N GLY A 112 6.14 -0.98 0.37
CA GLY A 112 6.33 0.22 -0.40
C GLY A 112 7.08 -0.02 -1.71
N ASN A 113 7.48 1.07 -2.35
CA ASN A 113 8.18 1.10 -3.63
C ASN A 113 9.30 2.14 -3.58
N PRO A 114 10.08 2.36 -4.67
CA PRO A 114 11.21 3.29 -4.63
C PRO A 114 10.86 4.79 -4.57
N PHE A 115 9.63 5.17 -4.23
CA PHE A 115 9.16 6.54 -4.14
C PHE A 115 8.68 6.82 -2.72
N ASP A 116 8.61 8.09 -2.33
CA ASP A 116 8.05 8.50 -1.04
C ASP A 116 6.65 7.89 -0.83
N ASN A 117 6.49 7.08 0.20
CA ASN A 117 5.25 6.39 0.53
C ASN A 117 4.63 6.83 1.86
N ASN A 118 3.31 6.72 1.96
CA ASN A 118 2.59 6.81 3.24
C ASN A 118 1.88 5.48 3.52
N LEU A 119 2.38 4.74 4.49
CA LEU A 119 1.94 3.39 4.82
C LEU A 119 1.30 3.36 6.20
N ILE A 120 0.03 2.94 6.27
CA ILE A 120 -0.76 2.87 7.50
C ILE A 120 -1.18 1.41 7.71
N GLY A 121 -0.82 0.80 8.84
CA GLY A 121 -1.13 -0.59 9.16
C GLY A 121 -2.59 -0.77 9.56
N GLY A 122 -2.98 -0.13 10.66
CA GLY A 122 -4.35 -0.13 11.16
C GLY A 122 -4.44 -0.81 12.52
N ASP A 123 -5.35 -1.77 12.68
CA ASP A 123 -5.32 -2.67 13.84
C ASP A 123 -4.62 -3.96 13.41
N GLY A 124 -3.87 -4.62 14.30
CA GLY A 124 -3.18 -5.87 13.98
C GLY A 124 -1.69 -5.76 14.28
N ASN A 125 -0.95 -6.86 14.17
CA ASN A 125 0.50 -6.83 14.25
C ASN A 125 1.06 -6.78 12.83
N ASP A 126 1.30 -5.58 12.34
CA ASP A 126 1.61 -5.32 10.95
C ASP A 126 3.12 -5.40 10.66
N LEU A 127 3.45 -5.68 9.41
CA LEU A 127 4.82 -5.75 8.91
C LEU A 127 5.01 -4.81 7.73
N PHE A 128 5.93 -3.86 7.85
CA PHE A 128 6.20 -2.85 6.83
C PHE A 128 7.59 -2.98 6.24
N TYR A 129 7.68 -2.78 4.93
CA TYR A 129 8.92 -2.58 4.18
C TYR A 129 8.79 -1.29 3.37
N GLY A 130 9.60 -0.27 3.67
CA GLY A 130 9.56 1.04 2.99
C GLY A 130 9.98 0.99 1.53
N GLY A 131 11.15 0.41 1.28
CA GLY A 131 11.83 0.53 -0.01
C GLY A 131 12.82 1.69 -0.02
N ASP A 132 12.85 2.40 -1.14
CA ASP A 132 13.62 3.64 -1.24
C ASP A 132 12.61 4.81 -1.18
N GLY A 133 13.03 5.97 -0.71
CA GLY A 133 12.15 7.16 -0.69
C GLY A 133 12.21 7.83 0.67
N ASN A 134 11.51 8.94 0.87
CA ASN A 134 11.31 9.47 2.22
C ASN A 134 9.91 9.06 2.67
N ASP A 135 9.85 7.98 3.42
CA ASP A 135 8.61 7.30 3.75
C ASP A 135 8.05 7.76 5.09
N LEU A 136 6.73 7.63 5.21
CA LEU A 136 5.97 7.91 6.42
C LEU A 136 5.16 6.68 6.82
N PHE A 137 5.40 6.18 8.03
CA PHE A 137 4.75 4.98 8.55
C PHE A 137 3.94 5.30 9.80
N TYR A 138 2.77 4.67 9.88
CA TYR A 138 1.95 4.59 11.08
C TYR A 138 1.61 3.11 11.31
N GLY A 139 2.17 2.52 12.37
CA GLY A 139 1.89 1.14 12.77
C GLY A 139 0.41 0.97 13.09
N GLY A 140 -0.05 1.71 14.10
CA GLY A 140 -1.44 1.76 14.52
C GLY A 140 -1.62 1.07 15.85
N SER A 141 -2.45 0.04 15.93
CA SER A 141 -2.68 -0.72 17.16
C SER A 141 -2.23 -2.16 17.02
N GLY A 142 -1.32 -2.60 17.89
CA GLY A 142 -0.75 -3.95 17.88
C GLY A 142 0.76 -3.86 17.89
N ASN A 143 1.45 -5.00 17.90
CA ASN A 143 2.91 -5.01 17.97
C ASN A 143 3.49 -5.04 16.56
N ASP A 144 3.86 -3.88 16.06
CA ASP A 144 4.23 -3.70 14.66
C ASP A 144 5.73 -3.87 14.42
N VAL A 145 6.07 -4.24 13.19
CA VAL A 145 7.45 -4.30 12.72
C VAL A 145 7.63 -3.42 11.51
N ILE A 146 8.43 -2.37 11.65
CA ILE A 146 8.62 -1.35 10.61
C ILE A 146 10.07 -1.33 10.16
N TYR A 147 10.30 -1.63 8.87
CA TYR A 147 11.59 -1.46 8.20
C TYR A 147 11.53 -0.21 7.30
N GLY A 148 12.18 0.88 7.70
CA GLY A 148 12.22 2.14 6.93
C GLY A 148 13.08 2.04 5.65
N GLU A 149 14.14 1.23 5.69
CA GLU A 149 15.05 0.98 4.57
C GLU A 149 15.89 2.20 4.11
N LEU A 150 15.72 2.72 2.88
CA LEU A 150 16.59 3.75 2.31
C LEU A 150 15.85 5.08 2.17
N GLY A 151 16.17 6.07 3.01
CA GLY A 151 15.37 7.28 2.95
C GLY A 151 15.75 8.41 3.88
N ASN A 152 14.87 9.37 4.05
CA ASN A 152 14.79 10.16 5.29
C ASN A 152 13.40 9.90 5.86
N ASP A 153 13.28 8.86 6.66
CA ASP A 153 11.98 8.28 6.97
C ASP A 153 11.43 8.77 8.30
N VAL A 154 10.12 8.67 8.44
CA VAL A 154 9.39 8.94 9.67
C VAL A 154 8.57 7.72 10.05
N LEU A 155 8.95 7.05 11.14
CA LEU A 155 8.30 5.84 11.60
C LEU A 155 7.61 6.11 12.93
N TYR A 156 6.29 5.92 12.97
CA TYR A 156 5.48 5.89 14.18
C TYR A 156 5.03 4.45 14.45
N GLY A 157 5.40 3.89 15.61
CA GLY A 157 4.89 2.59 16.09
C GLY A 157 3.44 2.69 16.60
N ASP A 158 3.09 3.84 17.17
CA ASP A 158 1.78 4.11 17.79
C ASP A 158 1.49 3.26 19.04
N ASP A 159 0.49 2.39 19.07
CA ASP A 159 0.08 1.65 20.27
C ASP A 159 0.51 0.18 20.21
N GLY A 160 1.49 -0.24 21.00
CA GLY A 160 2.00 -1.61 20.97
C GLY A 160 3.39 -1.75 21.55
N ASP A 161 3.90 -2.98 21.64
CA ASP A 161 5.33 -3.21 21.84
C ASP A 161 5.99 -3.35 20.45
N ASP A 162 6.48 -2.24 19.89
CA ASP A 162 6.87 -2.19 18.47
C ASP A 162 8.36 -2.45 18.22
N MET A 163 8.69 -2.81 16.97
CA MET A 163 10.06 -2.91 16.47
C MET A 163 10.27 -2.02 15.24
N LEU A 164 10.97 -0.91 15.43
CA LEU A 164 11.27 0.06 14.38
C LEU A 164 12.74 -0.05 14.01
N ILE A 165 13.02 -0.27 12.71
CA ILE A 165 14.37 -0.51 12.20
C ILE A 165 14.60 0.37 10.98
N ASP A 166 15.60 1.23 11.06
CA ASP A 166 15.98 2.10 9.96
C ASP A 166 17.43 2.56 10.14
N TYR A 167 18.24 2.59 9.07
CA TYR A 167 19.69 2.77 9.17
C TYR A 167 20.25 3.91 8.33
N TYR A 168 19.56 4.33 7.28
CA TYR A 168 20.11 5.22 6.27
C TYR A 168 19.33 6.52 6.23
N GLY A 169 20.05 7.65 6.32
CA GLY A 169 19.47 8.98 6.22
C GLY A 169 19.24 9.68 7.55
N ALA A 170 18.46 10.76 7.49
CA ALA A 170 18.09 11.58 8.63
C ALA A 170 16.66 11.24 9.07
N ASN A 171 16.56 10.17 9.87
CA ASN A 171 15.28 9.52 10.16
C ASN A 171 14.73 9.93 11.52
N MET A 172 13.40 9.85 11.67
CA MET A 172 12.70 10.08 12.92
C MET A 172 11.89 8.83 13.28
N LEU A 173 12.23 8.20 14.39
CA LEU A 173 11.56 7.00 14.87
C LEU A 173 10.94 7.29 16.23
N ASP A 174 9.62 7.08 16.34
CA ASP A 174 8.85 7.22 17.58
C ASP A 174 8.05 5.93 17.82
N GLY A 175 8.42 5.18 18.85
CA GLY A 175 7.75 3.93 19.21
C GLY A 175 6.36 4.13 19.81
N GLY A 176 6.01 5.34 20.28
CA GLY A 176 4.69 5.58 20.86
C GLY A 176 4.48 4.93 22.23
N LYS A 177 3.34 4.24 22.41
CA LYS A 177 2.92 3.62 23.67
C LYS A 177 3.32 2.15 23.72
N GLY A 178 4.30 1.82 24.54
CA GLY A 178 4.57 0.44 24.95
C GLY A 178 6.02 0.25 25.31
N ASN A 179 6.54 -0.96 25.12
CA ASN A 179 7.95 -1.29 25.31
C ASN A 179 8.63 -1.53 23.97
N ASP A 180 9.04 -0.44 23.35
CA ASP A 180 9.49 -0.47 21.95
C ASP A 180 10.97 -0.79 21.81
N ARG A 181 11.31 -1.32 20.64
CA ARG A 181 12.68 -1.56 20.19
C ARG A 181 12.96 -0.72 18.97
N ILE A 182 13.79 0.29 19.15
CA ILE A 182 14.23 1.18 18.09
C ILE A 182 15.68 0.84 17.72
N CYS A 183 15.90 0.48 16.47
CA CYS A 183 17.22 0.22 15.89
C CYS A 183 17.53 1.30 14.86
N VAL A 184 18.57 2.09 15.13
CA VAL A 184 19.12 3.14 14.26
C VAL A 184 20.59 2.94 13.97
#